data_AF-A0A8D5UFY0-F1
#
_entry.id   AF-A0A8D5UFY0-F1
#
_cell.length_a   1.000
_cell.length_b   1.000
_cell.length_c   1.000
_cell.angle_alpha   90.00
_cell.angle_beta   90.00
_cell.angle_gamma   90.00
#
_symmetry.space_group_name_H-M   'P 1'
#
loop_
_entity.id
_entity.type
_entity.pdbx_description
1 polymer ?
#
loop_
_entity_poly.entity_id
_entity_poly.type
_entity_poly.pdbx_seq_one_letter_code
_entity_poly.pdbx_strand_id
1 'polypeptide(L)' 'MIYEMTVQVRVTDIKEGQKWYQTLLNKKPDFIPHEGFAEWELISGCWLQVAEGVPTEGSGPIRLGVTDIEAERDRIKKN' A
#
# COMPACT_ATOMS: atom_id res chain seq x y z
N MET A 1 -6.74 18.54 -16.38
CA MET A 1 -7.16 17.12 -16.41
C MET A 1 -6.22 16.38 -15.48
N ILE A 2 -6.74 15.60 -14.53
CA ILE A 2 -5.90 14.80 -13.62
C ILE A 2 -5.43 13.56 -14.39
N TYR A 3 -4.13 13.26 -14.36
CA TYR A 3 -3.54 12.10 -15.06
C TYR A 3 -2.96 11.05 -14.11
N GLU A 4 -2.69 11.43 -12.86
CA GLU A 4 -2.21 10.53 -11.80
C GLU A 4 -2.74 10.97 -10.43
N MET A 5 -2.71 10.06 -9.45
CA MET A 5 -3.10 10.28 -8.07
C MET A 5 -2.32 9.36 -7.14
N THR A 6 -1.90 9.89 -5.99
CA THR A 6 -1.28 9.11 -4.92
C THR A 6 -2.10 9.25 -3.64
N VAL A 7 -2.40 8.11 -3.00
CA VAL A 7 -2.97 8.09 -1.64
C VAL A 7 -1.87 7.68 -0.66
N GLN A 8 -1.63 8.51 0.34
CA GLN A 8 -0.69 8.22 1.42
C GLN A 8 -1.39 7.55 2.60
N VAL A 9 -0.76 6.51 3.13
CA VAL A 9 -1.07 5.93 4.45
C VAL A 9 0.17 6.01 5.33
N ARG A 10 -0.04 6.24 6.63
CA ARG A 10 1.06 6.33 7.59
C ARG A 10 1.19 5.05 8.40
N VAL A 11 2.44 4.68 8.67
CA VAL A 11 2.82 3.55 9.53
C VAL A 11 3.84 4.03 10.55
N THR A 12 3.82 3.48 11.76
CA THR A 12 4.75 3.90 12.82
C THR A 12 6.15 3.30 12.67
N ASP A 13 6.30 2.24 11.87
CA ASP A 13 7.56 1.59 11.53
C ASP A 13 7.53 1.26 10.03
N ILE A 14 8.43 1.84 9.26
CA ILE A 14 8.44 1.64 7.80
C ILE A 14 8.84 0.23 7.40
N LYS A 15 9.68 -0.47 8.17
CA LYS A 15 10.13 -1.83 7.82
C LYS A 15 8.97 -2.81 7.97
N GLU A 16 8.26 -2.75 9.08
CA GLU A 16 7.09 -3.59 9.31
C GLU A 16 5.92 -3.19 8.40
N GLY A 17 5.71 -1.88 8.19
CA GLY A 17 4.71 -1.37 7.26
C GLY A 17 4.96 -1.84 5.83
N GLN A 18 6.17 -1.64 5.30
CA GLN A 18 6.53 -2.11 3.97
C GLN A 18 6.36 -3.64 3.86
N LYS A 19 6.84 -4.41 4.84
CA LYS A 19 6.68 -5.87 4.85
C LYS A 19 5.20 -6.27 4.74
N TRP A 20 4.34 -5.62 5.54
CA TRP A 20 2.90 -5.88 5.51
C TRP A 20 2.28 -5.58 4.14
N TYR A 21 2.58 -4.41 3.55
CA TYR A 21 2.05 -4.03 2.24
C TYR A 21 2.62 -4.88 1.09
N GLN A 22 3.87 -5.34 1.19
CA GLN A 22 4.43 -6.30 0.22
C GLN A 22 3.66 -7.63 0.25
N THR A 23 3.31 -8.12 1.43
CA THR A 23 2.49 -9.34 1.58
C THR A 23 1.07 -9.12 1.06
N LEU A 24 0.44 -8.00 1.43
CA LEU A 24 -0.90 -7.65 0.96
C LEU A 24 -0.95 -7.55 -0.57
N LEU A 25 -0.02 -6.83 -1.18
CA LEU A 25 -0.01 -6.57 -2.62
C LEU A 25 0.69 -7.66 -3.44
N ASN A 26 1.30 -8.64 -2.77
CA ASN A 26 2.12 -9.68 -3.39
C ASN A 26 3.22 -9.13 -4.31
N LYS A 27 3.76 -7.96 -3.97
CA LYS A 27 4.65 -7.17 -4.84
C LYS A 27 5.60 -6.33 -4.01
N LYS A 28 6.85 -6.21 -4.44
CA LYS A 28 7.80 -5.22 -3.88
C LYS A 28 7.36 -3.79 -4.25
N PRO A 29 7.80 -2.76 -3.51
CA PRO A 29 7.59 -1.37 -3.93
C PRO A 29 8.11 -1.17 -5.35
N ASP A 30 7.34 -0.45 -6.16
CA ASP A 30 7.77 0.01 -7.48
C ASP A 30 8.79 1.13 -7.36
N PHE A 31 8.67 1.94 -6.30
CA PHE A 31 9.54 3.08 -6.06
C PHE A 31 9.78 3.28 -4.56
N ILE A 32 11.02 3.65 -4.20
CA ILE A 32 11.44 4.01 -2.84
C ILE A 32 12.12 5.38 -2.97
N PRO A 33 11.40 6.49 -2.76
CA PRO A 33 11.94 7.83 -2.95
C PRO A 33 13.10 8.14 -2.01
N HIS A 34 12.96 7.78 -0.73
CA HIS A 34 13.96 7.91 0.32
C HIS A 34 13.60 7.02 1.53
N GLU A 35 14.46 7.01 2.56
CA GLU A 35 14.20 6.29 3.81
C GLU A 35 12.87 6.74 4.44
N GLY A 36 12.08 5.79 4.93
CA GLY A 36 10.75 6.05 5.50
C GLY A 36 9.61 6.01 4.48
N PHE A 37 9.86 5.73 3.19
CA PHE A 37 8.84 5.74 2.14
C PHE A 37 8.90 4.48 1.27
N ALA A 38 7.73 4.00 0.85
CA ALA A 38 7.59 2.95 -0.15
C ALA A 38 6.33 3.18 -0.99
N GLU A 39 6.44 3.01 -2.30
CA GLU A 39 5.36 3.30 -3.24
C GLU A 39 5.06 2.12 -4.17
N TRP A 40 3.77 1.92 -4.44
CA TRP A 40 3.27 0.93 -5.39
C TRP A 40 2.31 1.60 -6.37
N GLU A 41 2.50 1.35 -7.66
CA GLU A 41 1.50 1.63 -8.66
C GLU A 41 0.49 0.48 -8.67
N LEU A 42 -0.73 0.75 -8.16
CA LEU A 42 -1.76 -0.27 -8.00
C LEU A 42 -2.50 -0.55 -9.31
N ILE A 43 -2.79 0.53 -10.03
CA ILE A 43 -3.29 0.57 -11.41
C ILE A 43 -2.64 1.77 -12.08
N SER A 44 -2.63 1.84 -13.42
CA SER A 44 -1.94 2.91 -14.16
C SER A 44 -2.33 4.30 -13.65
N GLY A 45 -1.32 5.05 -13.16
CA GLY A 45 -1.47 6.40 -12.63
C GLY A 45 -2.03 6.49 -11.20
N CYS A 46 -2.38 5.38 -10.54
CA CYS A 46 -2.90 5.40 -9.17
C CYS A 46 -1.96 4.68 -8.21
N TRP A 47 -1.41 5.46 -7.29
CA TRP A 47 -0.33 5.04 -6.40
C TRP A 47 -0.79 4.93 -4.96
N LEU A 48 -0.22 3.95 -4.26
CA LEU A 48 -0.22 3.86 -2.81
C LEU A 48 1.17 4.24 -2.31
N GLN A 49 1.24 5.23 -1.42
CA GLN A 49 2.45 5.56 -0.68
C GLN A 49 2.28 5.17 0.78
N VAL A 50 3.19 4.33 1.26
CA VAL A 50 3.34 4.01 2.68
C VAL A 50 4.47 4.87 3.22
N ALA A 51 4.18 5.72 4.20
CA ALA A 51 5.14 6.65 4.77
C ALA A 51 5.24 6.45 6.28
N GLU A 52 6.45 6.56 6.83
CA GLU A 52 6.66 6.54 8.27
C GLU A 52 6.07 7.79 8.93
N GLY A 53 5.36 7.60 10.04
CA GLY A 53 4.78 8.68 10.82
C GLY A 53 3.58 8.24 11.66
N VAL A 54 3.05 9.18 12.44
CA VAL A 54 1.86 8.94 13.26
C VAL A 54 0.62 8.90 12.36
N PRO A 55 -0.15 7.79 12.35
CA PRO A 55 -1.43 7.74 11.65
C PRO A 55 -2.41 8.75 12.26
N THR A 56 -3.07 9.55 11.42
CA THR A 56 -4.13 10.45 11.87
C THR A 56 -5.43 9.69 12.05
N GLU A 57 -6.19 10.02 13.10
CA GLU A 57 -7.49 9.43 13.38
C GLU A 57 -8.43 9.61 12.18
N GLY A 58 -9.10 8.52 11.76
CA GLY A 58 -9.99 8.53 10.60
C GLY A 58 -9.29 8.63 9.23
N SER A 59 -7.96 8.64 9.17
CA SER A 59 -7.23 8.63 7.89
C SER A 59 -7.02 7.22 7.34
N GLY A 60 -6.90 7.13 6.01
CA GLY A 60 -6.43 5.93 5.34
C GLY A 60 -7.44 4.82 5.00
N PRO A 61 -8.77 5.01 4.93
CA PRO A 61 -9.59 3.97 4.31
C PRO A 61 -9.31 3.94 2.80
N ILE A 62 -8.62 2.89 2.37
CA ILE A 62 -8.45 2.56 0.95
C ILE A 62 -9.26 1.31 0.66
N ARG A 63 -10.09 1.36 -0.38
CA ARG A 63 -10.86 0.21 -0.84
C ARG A 63 -10.29 -0.28 -2.17
N LEU A 64 -9.80 -1.51 -2.18
CA LEU A 64 -9.34 -2.20 -3.37
C LEU A 64 -10.42 -3.18 -3.83
N GLY A 65 -10.84 -3.05 -5.08
CA GLY A 65 -11.71 -4.04 -5.72
C GLY A 65 -10.87 -5.17 -6.29
N VAL A 66 -11.20 -6.41 -5.93
CA VAL A 66 -10.57 -7.62 -6.47
C VAL A 66 -11.64 -8.50 -7.12
N THR A 67 -11.23 -9.35 -8.06
CA THR A 67 -12.14 -10.23 -8.80
C THR A 67 -12.71 -11.36 -7.93
N ASP A 68 -11.93 -11.85 -6.96
CA ASP A 68 -12.32 -12.91 -6.03
C ASP A 68 -11.71 -12.64 -4.64
N ILE A 69 -12.55 -12.24 -3.69
CA ILE A 69 -12.11 -11.89 -2.33
C ILE A 69 -11.70 -13.13 -1.51
N GLU A 70 -12.28 -14.29 -1.79
CA GLU A 70 -11.98 -15.53 -1.07
C GLU A 70 -10.60 -16.04 -1.48
N ALA A 71 -10.29 -16.00 -2.78
CA ALA A 71 -8.97 -16.34 -3.31
C ALA A 71 -7.87 -15.43 -2.74
N GLU A 72 -8.10 -14.10 -2.69
CA GLU A 72 -7.14 -13.15 -2.14
C GLU A 72 -6.92 -13.34 -0.63
N ARG A 73 -7.97 -13.63 0.13
CA ARG A 73 -7.85 -13.98 1.55
C ARG A 73 -6.97 -15.22 1.73
N ASP A 74 -7.21 -16.27 0.95
CA ASP A 74 -6.49 -17.53 1.08
C ASP A 74 -5.03 -17.41 0.61
N ARG A 75 -4.74 -16.52 -0.35
CA ARG A 75 -3.38 -16.13 -0.73
C ARG A 75 -2.64 -15.50 0.44
N ILE A 76 -3.26 -14.53 1.12
CA ILE A 76 -2.64 -13.80 2.24
C ILE A 76 -2.39 -14.73 3.44
N LYS A 77 -3.31 -15.65 3.75
CA LYS A 77 -3.16 -16.61 4.86
C LYS A 77 -1.98 -17.58 4.72
N LYS A 78 -1.48 -17.80 3.49
CA LYS A 78 -0.37 -18.73 3.21
C LYS A 78 1.02 -18.09 3.37
N ASN A 79 1.09 -16.76 3.47
CA ASN A 79 2.31 -15.97 3.65
C ASN A 79 2.55 -15.65 5.13
#